data_AF-G7E6K7-F1
#
_entry.id   AF-G7E6K7-F1
#
_cell.length_a   1.000
_cell.length_b   1.000
_cell.length_c   1.000
_cell.angle_alpha   90.00
_cell.angle_beta   90.00
_cell.angle_gamma   90.00
#
_symmetry.space_group_name_H-M   'P 1'
#
loop_
_entity.id
_entity.type
_entity.pdbx_description
1 polymer ?
#
loop_
_entity_poly.entity_id
_entity_poly.type
_entity_poly.pdbx_seq_one_letter_code
_entity_poly.pdbx_strand_id
1 'polypeptide(L)'
;MSSAGQTPLRTDAPRRTAAAQQRLGAAHRHGQGEQEQIDSDTYLDKLEELLNGRVDENVGNLARSLGELVRSAAAGPKDKYKVAQEALESQERADSMIRSVENLLSLTHTLKMIYLLCDERTLLDIQQARTTELQSEIDALRNDLQSALDAP
;
A
#
# COMPACT_ATOMS: atom_id res chain seq x y z
N MET A 1 -24.75 38.10 13.24
CA MET A 1 -23.90 37.40 14.21
C MET A 1 -23.98 35.92 13.84
N SER A 2 -23.17 35.52 12.86
CA SER A 2 -21.94 34.73 13.05
C SER A 2 -22.22 33.30 13.52
N SER A 3 -22.15 32.38 12.56
CA SER A 3 -21.54 31.05 12.75
C SER A 3 -21.33 30.42 11.38
N ALA A 4 -20.12 30.59 10.86
CA ALA A 4 -19.63 29.85 9.71
C ALA A 4 -19.33 28.42 10.16
N GLY A 5 -20.24 27.49 9.87
CA GLY A 5 -19.97 26.05 10.01
C GLY A 5 -19.25 25.56 8.77
N GLN A 6 -17.92 25.43 8.86
CA GLN A 6 -17.12 24.69 7.87
C GLN A 6 -17.61 23.24 7.81
N THR A 7 -18.20 22.85 6.69
CA THR A 7 -18.41 21.46 6.34
C THR A 7 -17.03 20.82 6.12
N PRO A 8 -16.64 19.76 6.86
CA PRO A 8 -15.41 19.05 6.55
C PRO A 8 -15.52 18.45 5.15
N LEU A 9 -14.46 18.59 4.35
CA LEU A 9 -14.34 18.00 3.02
C LEU A 9 -14.51 16.47 3.14
N ARG A 10 -15.68 15.98 2.71
CA ARG A 10 -15.99 14.55 2.64
C ARG A 10 -15.44 14.02 1.32
N THR A 11 -14.29 13.36 1.38
CA THR A 11 -13.73 12.59 0.29
C THR A 11 -14.44 11.23 0.23
N ASP A 12 -15.14 10.93 -0.87
CA ASP A 12 -15.78 9.63 -1.17
C ASP A 12 -14.76 8.53 -1.50
N ALA A 13 -13.61 8.51 -0.82
CA ALA A 13 -12.67 7.41 -0.90
C ALA A 13 -13.02 6.40 0.21
N PRO A 14 -13.41 5.15 -0.11
CA PRO A 14 -13.67 4.15 0.92
C PRO A 14 -12.36 3.89 1.67
N ARG A 15 -12.32 4.25 2.96
CA ARG A 15 -11.22 3.86 3.86
C ARG A 15 -11.16 2.33 3.88
N ARG A 16 -10.11 1.78 3.25
CA ARG A 16 -9.83 0.35 3.24
C ARG A 16 -9.44 -0.09 4.65
N THR A 17 -10.09 -1.13 5.16
CA THR A 17 -9.83 -1.76 6.45
C THR A 17 -8.72 -2.81 6.34
N ALA A 18 -7.93 -2.99 7.38
CA ALA A 18 -6.65 -3.70 7.35
C ALA A 18 -6.69 -5.21 7.50
N ALA A 19 -7.87 -5.81 7.68
CA ALA A 19 -7.99 -7.26 7.66
C ALA A 19 -7.41 -7.87 6.36
N ALA A 20 -7.36 -7.09 5.27
CA ALA A 20 -6.80 -7.52 3.99
C ALA A 20 -5.28 -7.74 4.00
N GLN A 21 -4.61 -7.21 5.01
CA GLN A 21 -3.22 -6.84 4.96
C GLN A 21 -2.39 -7.81 5.83
N GLN A 22 -3.00 -8.39 6.88
CA GLN A 22 -2.45 -9.51 7.68
C GLN A 22 -2.03 -10.73 6.84
N ARG A 23 -2.68 -10.96 5.68
CA ARG A 23 -2.36 -12.06 4.75
C ARG A 23 -1.14 -11.80 3.87
N LEU A 24 -0.81 -10.54 3.55
CA LEU A 24 0.40 -10.19 2.82
C LEU A 24 1.64 -10.31 3.72
N GLY A 25 1.51 -10.05 5.02
CA GLY A 25 2.56 -10.30 6.02
C GLY A 25 2.79 -11.78 6.35
N ALA A 26 1.94 -12.72 5.90
CA ALA A 26 2.12 -14.16 6.14
C ALA A 26 3.16 -14.80 5.20
N ALA A 27 3.30 -14.27 3.98
CA ALA A 27 4.32 -14.73 3.03
C ALA A 27 5.76 -14.31 3.42
N HIS A 28 5.90 -13.31 4.30
CA HIS A 28 7.18 -12.83 4.82
C HIS A 28 7.54 -13.42 6.21
N ARG A 29 6.73 -14.34 6.73
CA ARG A 29 6.73 -14.76 8.15
C ARG A 29 7.40 -16.11 8.43
N HIS A 30 8.36 -16.54 7.62
CA HIS A 30 9.22 -17.68 7.98
C HIS A 30 10.37 -17.18 8.88
N GLY A 31 10.00 -16.71 10.07
CA GLY A 31 10.92 -16.17 11.07
C GLY A 31 10.19 -15.32 12.10
N GLN A 32 10.06 -15.86 13.31
CA GLN A 32 9.75 -15.20 14.58
C GLN A 32 8.28 -14.90 14.93
N GLY A 33 7.85 -15.54 16.02
CA GLY A 33 7.30 -14.85 17.20
C GLY A 33 5.83 -14.46 17.19
N GLU A 34 5.07 -15.08 18.10
CA GLU A 34 3.85 -14.57 18.76
C GLU A 34 3.09 -13.45 18.05
N GLN A 35 2.02 -13.84 17.32
CA GLN A 35 1.07 -12.90 16.76
C GLN A 35 0.18 -12.33 17.86
N GLU A 36 0.58 -11.17 18.42
CA GLU A 36 -0.41 -10.22 18.94
C GLU A 36 -1.45 -9.98 17.83
N GLN A 37 -2.74 -10.03 18.19
CA GLN A 37 -3.82 -9.57 17.34
C GLN A 37 -3.66 -8.05 17.19
N ILE A 38 -2.78 -7.63 16.30
CA ILE A 38 -2.61 -6.23 15.95
C ILE A 38 -3.93 -5.81 15.32
N ASP A 39 -4.57 -4.82 15.93
CA ASP A 39 -5.76 -4.19 15.39
C ASP A 39 -5.53 -3.84 13.93
N SER A 40 -6.56 -4.07 13.14
CA SER A 40 -6.54 -3.87 11.71
C SER A 40 -5.88 -2.53 11.40
N ASP A 41 -6.43 -1.42 11.88
CA ASP A 41 -5.99 -0.10 11.48
C ASP A 41 -4.52 0.17 11.86
N THR A 42 -4.06 -0.40 12.98
CA THR A 42 -2.64 -0.34 13.38
C THR A 42 -1.71 -1.08 12.40
N TYR A 43 -2.16 -2.16 11.76
CA TYR A 43 -1.40 -2.85 10.73
C TYR A 43 -1.35 -2.06 9.40
N LEU A 44 -2.42 -1.34 9.06
CA LEU A 44 -2.44 -0.41 7.91
C LEU A 44 -1.40 0.68 8.05
N ASP A 45 -1.40 1.34 9.20
CA ASP A 45 -0.48 2.44 9.50
C ASP A 45 0.98 1.97 9.43
N LYS A 46 1.28 0.80 10.00
CA LYS A 46 2.61 0.19 9.93
C LYS A 46 3.04 -0.12 8.49
N LEU A 47 2.14 -0.62 7.65
CA LEU A 47 2.49 -0.89 6.26
C LEU A 47 2.70 0.42 5.49
N GLU A 48 1.87 1.42 5.72
CA GLU A 48 2.01 2.74 5.09
C GLU A 48 3.36 3.35 5.45
N GLU A 49 3.73 3.35 6.72
CA GLU A 49 5.03 3.88 7.17
C GLU A 49 6.21 3.10 6.57
N LEU A 50 6.12 1.78 6.47
CA LEU A 50 7.15 0.96 5.82
C LEU A 50 7.27 1.27 4.31
N LEU A 51 6.15 1.47 3.62
CA LEU A 51 6.16 1.80 2.20
C LEU A 51 6.71 3.21 1.96
N ASN A 52 6.29 4.18 2.77
CA ASN A 52 6.81 5.55 2.73
C ASN A 52 8.31 5.59 3.03
N GLY A 53 8.77 4.90 4.08
CA GLY A 53 10.20 4.80 4.39
C GLY A 53 11.01 4.20 3.26
N ARG A 54 10.47 3.19 2.56
CA ARG A 54 11.12 2.59 1.39
C ARG A 54 11.14 3.53 0.19
N VAL A 55 10.10 4.34 -0.02
CA VAL A 55 10.11 5.39 -1.05
C VAL A 55 11.18 6.44 -0.73
N ASP A 56 11.21 6.96 0.50
CA ASP A 56 12.15 7.98 0.93
C ASP A 56 13.60 7.51 0.81
N GLU A 57 13.89 6.26 1.17
CA GLU A 57 15.21 5.67 1.02
C GLU A 57 15.65 5.62 -0.45
N ASN A 58 14.79 5.10 -1.35
CA ASN A 58 15.15 4.95 -2.77
C ASN A 58 15.23 6.30 -3.48
N VAL A 59 14.34 7.25 -3.17
CA VAL A 59 14.39 8.62 -3.71
C VAL A 59 15.62 9.37 -3.16
N GLY A 60 15.92 9.23 -1.88
CA GLY A 60 17.11 9.81 -1.26
C GLY A 60 18.41 9.26 -1.88
N ASN A 61 18.47 7.96 -2.14
CA ASN A 61 19.60 7.33 -2.81
C ASN A 61 19.75 7.80 -4.26
N LEU A 62 18.65 7.98 -4.99
CA LEU A 62 18.64 8.52 -6.34
C LEU A 62 19.14 9.98 -6.39
N ALA A 63 18.64 10.82 -5.48
CA ALA A 63 19.05 12.22 -5.40
C ALA A 63 20.53 12.36 -4.98
N ARG A 64 20.99 11.53 -4.04
CA ARG A 64 22.39 11.53 -3.58
C ARG A 64 23.34 11.12 -4.69
N SER A 65 23.08 9.99 -5.35
CA SER A 65 23.92 9.46 -6.44
C SER A 65 23.96 10.40 -7.64
N LEU A 66 22.81 10.99 -8.03
CA LEU A 66 22.78 12.04 -9.05
C LEU A 66 23.58 13.28 -8.65
N GLY A 67 23.44 13.73 -7.40
CA GLY A 67 24.20 14.87 -6.88
C GLY A 67 25.71 14.63 -6.90
N GLU A 68 26.16 13.43 -6.59
CA GLU A 68 27.57 13.05 -6.70
C GLU A 68 28.06 12.98 -8.16
N LEU A 69 27.23 12.48 -9.08
CA LEU A 69 27.53 12.45 -10.50
C LEU A 69 27.70 13.85 -11.09
N VAL A 70 26.83 14.79 -10.69
CA VAL A 70 26.94 16.20 -11.11
C VAL A 70 28.20 16.84 -10.53
N ARG A 71 28.56 16.52 -9.28
CA ARG A 71 29.80 16.99 -8.65
C ARG A 71 31.04 16.45 -9.35
N SER A 72 31.05 15.16 -9.73
CA SER A 72 32.18 14.59 -10.47
C SER A 72 32.29 15.19 -11.87
N ALA A 73 31.17 15.44 -12.55
CA ALA A 73 31.14 16.09 -13.87
C ALA A 73 31.61 17.56 -13.84
N ALA A 74 31.33 18.31 -12.77
CA ALA A 74 31.67 19.73 -12.65
C ALA A 74 33.15 20.00 -12.31
N ALA A 75 33.94 18.99 -11.97
CA ALA A 75 35.35 19.17 -11.61
C ALA A 75 36.21 19.57 -12.82
N GLY A 76 37.11 20.54 -12.61
CA GLY A 76 37.97 21.19 -13.61
C GLY A 76 39.01 20.27 -14.28
N PRO A 77 40.15 20.78 -14.81
CA PRO A 77 41.07 19.97 -15.61
C PRO A 77 41.63 18.76 -14.85
N LYS A 78 41.56 17.57 -15.47
CA LYS A 78 41.85 16.27 -14.83
C LYS A 78 42.99 15.54 -15.53
N ASP A 79 43.77 14.83 -14.72
CA ASP A 79 44.79 13.87 -15.19
C ASP A 79 44.12 12.58 -15.70
N LYS A 80 44.75 11.90 -16.66
CA LYS A 80 44.24 10.69 -17.33
C LYS A 80 43.89 9.57 -16.33
N TYR A 81 44.68 9.43 -15.26
CA TYR A 81 44.40 8.46 -14.20
C TYR A 81 43.16 8.82 -13.37
N LYS A 82 42.97 10.12 -13.09
CA LYS A 82 41.78 10.61 -12.38
C LYS A 82 40.52 10.46 -13.21
N VAL A 83 40.60 10.71 -14.53
CA VAL A 83 39.49 10.49 -15.45
C VAL A 83 39.06 9.03 -15.47
N ALA A 84 40.00 8.08 -15.49
CA ALA A 84 39.67 6.65 -15.45
C ALA A 84 39.01 6.25 -14.12
N GLN A 85 39.50 6.78 -12.99
CA GLN A 85 38.92 6.53 -11.67
C GLN A 85 37.51 7.10 -11.54
N GLU A 86 37.30 8.34 -11.97
CA GLU A 86 35.98 8.98 -11.95
C GLU A 86 34.99 8.31 -12.91
N ALA A 87 35.46 7.74 -14.02
CA ALA A 87 34.61 6.99 -14.93
C ALA A 87 34.03 5.73 -14.27
N LEU A 88 34.86 5.00 -13.50
CA LEU A 88 34.39 3.85 -12.71
C LEU A 88 33.39 4.30 -11.63
N GLU A 89 33.74 5.35 -10.89
CA GLU A 89 32.89 5.91 -9.82
C GLU A 89 31.54 6.43 -10.38
N SER A 90 31.55 7.01 -11.58
CA SER A 90 30.36 7.43 -12.32
C SER A 90 29.49 6.24 -12.71
N GLN A 91 30.10 5.13 -13.13
CA GLN A 91 29.39 3.91 -13.49
C GLN A 91 28.75 3.25 -12.27
N GLU A 92 29.48 3.12 -11.16
CA GLU A 92 28.95 2.57 -9.90
C GLU A 92 27.75 3.39 -9.38
N ARG A 93 27.80 4.71 -9.53
CA ARG A 93 26.67 5.59 -9.20
C ARG A 93 25.48 5.38 -10.10
N ALA A 94 25.70 5.25 -11.41
CA ALA A 94 24.63 4.95 -12.36
C ALA A 94 23.96 3.61 -12.03
N ASP A 95 24.74 2.58 -11.68
CA ASP A 95 24.22 1.28 -11.26
C ASP A 95 23.38 1.38 -9.97
N SER A 96 23.84 2.17 -8.99
CA SER A 96 23.09 2.45 -7.76
C SER A 96 21.76 3.18 -8.03
N MET A 97 21.75 4.12 -8.99
CA MET A 97 20.53 4.79 -9.45
C MET A 97 19.55 3.79 -10.08
N ILE A 98 20.03 2.93 -10.99
CA ILE A 98 19.20 1.93 -11.67
C ILE A 98 18.53 1.01 -10.64
N ARG A 99 19.29 0.48 -9.68
CA ARG A 99 18.75 -0.37 -8.60
C ARG A 99 17.68 0.35 -7.78
N SER A 100 17.88 1.62 -7.47
CA SER A 100 16.91 2.43 -6.73
C SER A 100 15.61 2.62 -7.52
N VAL A 101 15.69 2.82 -8.84
CA VAL A 101 14.53 2.93 -9.73
C VAL A 101 13.82 1.58 -9.90
N GLU A 102 14.55 0.48 -10.03
CA GLU A 102 13.98 -0.88 -10.07
C GLU A 102 13.20 -1.20 -8.80
N ASN A 103 13.72 -0.80 -7.64
CA ASN A 103 13.02 -0.91 -6.36
C ASN A 103 11.72 -0.10 -6.32
N LEU A 104 11.73 1.14 -6.82
CA LEU A 104 10.53 1.98 -6.91
C LEU A 104 9.49 1.41 -7.89
N LEU A 105 9.94 0.83 -9.00
CA LEU A 105 9.06 0.15 -9.95
C LEU A 105 8.41 -1.09 -9.33
N SER A 106 9.20 -1.90 -8.62
CA SER A 106 8.71 -3.05 -7.86
C SER A 106 7.68 -2.64 -6.80
N LEU A 107 7.96 -1.56 -6.05
CA LEU A 107 7.01 -0.99 -5.09
C LEU A 107 5.70 -0.56 -5.76
N THR A 108 5.79 0.10 -6.92
CA THR A 108 4.61 0.50 -7.70
C THR A 108 3.78 -0.70 -8.13
N HIS A 109 4.42 -1.79 -8.57
CA HIS A 109 3.73 -3.02 -8.92
C HIS A 109 3.01 -3.63 -7.70
N THR A 110 3.67 -3.69 -6.55
CA THR A 110 3.05 -4.14 -5.30
C THR A 110 1.87 -3.28 -4.90
N LEU A 111 1.98 -1.95 -5.02
CA LEU A 111 0.90 -1.03 -4.69
C LEU A 111 -0.31 -1.21 -5.61
N LYS A 112 -0.07 -1.38 -6.93
CA LYS A 112 -1.10 -1.73 -7.90
C LYS A 112 -1.78 -3.06 -7.56
N MET A 113 -1.00 -4.07 -7.18
CA MET A 113 -1.52 -5.38 -6.80
C MET A 113 -2.38 -5.30 -5.53
N ILE A 114 -1.93 -4.56 -4.51
CA ILE A 114 -2.70 -4.28 -3.28
C ILE A 114 -4.01 -3.58 -3.65
N TYR A 115 -3.96 -2.59 -4.53
CA TYR A 115 -5.16 -1.86 -4.96
C TYR A 115 -6.17 -2.77 -5.67
N LEU A 116 -5.71 -3.59 -6.62
CA LEU A 116 -6.57 -4.51 -7.39
C LEU A 116 -7.16 -5.62 -6.52
N LEU A 117 -6.36 -6.30 -5.70
CA LEU A 117 -6.83 -7.35 -4.79
C LEU A 117 -7.72 -6.82 -3.67
N CYS A 118 -7.46 -5.58 -3.26
CA CYS A 118 -8.32 -4.76 -2.42
C CYS A 118 -9.80 -4.83 -2.83
N ASP A 119 -10.08 -4.58 -4.10
CA ASP A 119 -11.42 -4.23 -4.59
C ASP A 119 -12.42 -5.40 -4.50
N GLU A 120 -11.91 -6.62 -4.65
CA GLU A 120 -12.73 -7.82 -4.72
C GLU A 120 -13.24 -8.29 -3.35
N ARG A 121 -12.49 -8.05 -2.26
CA ARG A 121 -12.95 -8.39 -0.90
C ARG A 121 -14.05 -7.47 -0.39
N THR A 122 -13.95 -6.18 -0.67
CA THR A 122 -15.01 -5.22 -0.36
C THR A 122 -16.29 -5.52 -1.14
N LEU A 123 -16.14 -5.96 -2.40
CA LEU A 123 -17.27 -6.44 -3.19
C LEU A 123 -17.90 -7.71 -2.58
N LEU A 124 -17.09 -8.65 -2.10
CA LEU A 124 -17.57 -9.87 -1.44
C LEU A 124 -18.29 -9.58 -0.11
N ASP A 125 -17.78 -8.65 0.71
CA ASP A 125 -18.43 -8.28 1.98
C ASP A 125 -19.78 -7.59 1.74
N ILE A 126 -19.87 -6.71 0.73
CA ILE A 126 -21.14 -6.08 0.31
C ILE A 126 -22.11 -7.15 -0.20
N GLN A 127 -21.62 -8.09 -1.01
CA GLN A 127 -22.44 -9.20 -1.48
C GLN A 127 -22.92 -10.04 -0.31
N GLN A 128 -22.05 -10.42 0.62
CA GLN A 128 -22.37 -11.27 1.77
C GLN A 128 -23.38 -10.60 2.71
N ALA A 129 -23.26 -9.29 2.96
CA ALA A 129 -24.26 -8.53 3.71
C ALA A 129 -25.64 -8.57 3.03
N ARG A 130 -25.66 -8.40 1.70
CA ARG A 130 -26.90 -8.48 0.91
C ARG A 130 -27.48 -9.89 0.89
N THR A 131 -26.65 -10.93 0.84
CA THR A 131 -27.13 -12.31 0.94
C THR A 131 -27.73 -12.58 2.30
N THR A 132 -27.12 -12.09 3.40
CA THR A 132 -27.66 -12.28 4.75
C THR A 132 -29.00 -11.56 4.97
N GLU A 133 -29.16 -10.36 4.40
CA GLU A 133 -30.43 -9.62 4.45
C GLU A 133 -31.53 -10.38 3.69
N LEU A 134 -31.25 -10.81 2.46
CA LEU A 134 -32.18 -11.61 1.66
C LEU A 134 -32.51 -12.95 2.34
N GLN A 135 -31.53 -13.58 3.02
CA GLN A 135 -31.77 -14.80 3.80
C GLN A 135 -32.75 -14.52 4.94
N SER A 136 -32.57 -13.42 5.68
CA SER A 136 -33.47 -13.05 6.78
C SER A 136 -34.89 -12.70 6.31
N GLU A 137 -35.01 -12.09 5.13
CA GLU A 137 -36.31 -11.77 4.51
C GLU A 137 -37.02 -13.04 4.02
N ILE A 138 -36.27 -13.98 3.41
CA ILE A 138 -36.79 -15.31 3.04
C ILE A 138 -37.27 -16.07 4.27
N ASP A 139 -36.49 -16.06 5.36
CA ASP A 139 -36.86 -16.76 6.59
C ASP A 139 -38.08 -16.13 7.26
N ALA A 140 -38.18 -14.79 7.25
CA ALA A 140 -39.36 -14.08 7.74
C ALA A 140 -40.61 -14.41 6.91
N LEU A 141 -40.53 -14.32 5.58
CA LEU A 141 -41.63 -14.68 4.69
C LEU A 141 -42.04 -16.15 4.81
N ARG A 142 -41.06 -17.05 5.01
CA ARG A 142 -41.32 -18.47 5.24
C ARG A 142 -42.07 -18.68 6.54
N ASN A 143 -41.72 -17.97 7.60
CA ASN A 143 -42.42 -18.04 8.88
C ASN A 143 -43.84 -17.47 8.77
N ASP A 144 -44.02 -16.37 8.05
CA ASP A 144 -45.35 -15.78 7.80
C ASP A 144 -46.24 -16.74 7.01
N LEU A 145 -45.70 -17.37 5.95
CA LEU A 145 -46.42 -18.34 5.13
C LEU A 145 -46.78 -19.59 5.94
N GLN A 146 -45.86 -20.07 6.77
CA GLN A 146 -46.10 -21.18 7.69
C GLN A 146 -47.23 -20.83 8.68
N SER A 147 -47.22 -19.62 9.25
CA SER A 147 -48.27 -19.16 10.16
C SER A 147 -49.64 -19.01 9.49
N ALA A 148 -49.69 -18.65 8.20
CA ALA A 148 -50.91 -18.59 7.42
C ALA A 148 -51.43 -19.98 7.00
N LEU A 149 -50.54 -20.97 6.89
CA LEU A 149 -50.89 -22.36 6.59
C LEU A 149 -51.35 -23.14 7.83
N ASP A 150 -50.87 -22.76 9.02
CA ASP A 150 -51.26 -23.33 10.32
C ASP A 150 -52.50 -22.67 10.94
N ALA A 151 -53.09 -21.67 10.28
CA ALA A 151 -54.40 -21.11 10.63
C ALA A 151 -55.52 -21.96 9.98
N PRO A 152 -56.54 -22.42 10.75
CA PRO A 152 -57.57 -23.35 10.29
C PRO A 152 -58.56 -22.79 9.27
#